data_AF-A0AA97CZ70-F1
#
_entry.id   AF-A0AA97CZ70-F1
#
_cell.length_a   1.000
_cell.length_b   1.000
_cell.length_c   1.000
_cell.angle_alpha   90.00
_cell.angle_beta   90.00
_cell.angle_gamma   90.00
#
_symmetry.space_group_name_H-M   'P 1'
#
loop_
_entity.id
_entity.type
_entity.pdbx_description
1 polymer ?
#
loop_
_entity_poly.entity_id
_entity_poly.type
_entity_poly.pdbx_seq_one_letter_code
_entity_poly.pdbx_strand_id
1 'polypeptide(L)'
;MIGIDSIGTRTVPGPLTEPLKFGVYTGVELELQTDDAVPAAARIGLEPPRFCGQCGRRMVVQIVPDGWGARCSRHGTVDSVEFGRR
;
A
#
# COMPACT_ATOMS: atom_id res chain seq x y z
N MET A 1 -25.07 -28.60 -24.05
CA MET A 1 -25.16 -28.13 -22.66
C MET A 1 -23.77 -27.67 -22.28
N ILE A 2 -23.42 -26.42 -22.62
CA ILE A 2 -22.09 -25.86 -22.36
C ILE A 2 -22.13 -25.33 -20.93
N GLY A 3 -21.35 -25.95 -20.05
CA GLY A 3 -21.21 -25.51 -18.66
C GLY A 3 -20.60 -24.11 -18.63
N ILE A 4 -21.24 -23.21 -17.89
CA ILE A 4 -20.71 -21.89 -17.58
C ILE A 4 -19.53 -22.06 -16.63
N ASP A 5 -18.32 -21.81 -17.12
CA ASP A 5 -17.11 -21.77 -16.28
C ASP A 5 -17.26 -20.70 -15.20
N SER A 6 -17.10 -21.12 -13.95
CA SER A 6 -17.02 -20.27 -12.77
C SER A 6 -15.95 -19.19 -12.97
N ILE A 7 -16.36 -17.94 -13.20
CA ILE A 7 -15.47 -16.78 -13.20
C ILE A 7 -14.96 -16.61 -11.76
N GLY A 8 -13.80 -17.18 -11.47
CA GLY A 8 -13.13 -17.02 -10.19
C GLY A 8 -12.84 -15.54 -9.93
N THR A 9 -13.34 -15.01 -8.82
CA THR A 9 -12.98 -13.68 -8.33
C THR A 9 -11.47 -13.66 -8.11
N ARG A 10 -10.71 -12.95 -8.96
CA ARG A 10 -9.29 -12.69 -8.70
C ARG A 10 -9.19 -11.78 -7.49
N THR A 11 -8.78 -12.33 -6.34
CA THR A 11 -8.47 -11.53 -5.15
C THR A 11 -7.29 -10.62 -5.48
N VAL A 12 -7.54 -9.31 -5.54
CA VAL A 12 -6.50 -8.30 -5.72
C VAL A 12 -5.88 -8.02 -4.35
N PRO A 13 -4.54 -8.13 -4.18
CA PRO A 13 -3.91 -7.84 -2.89
C PRO A 13 -4.07 -6.37 -2.53
N GLY A 14 -4.12 -6.09 -1.22
CA GLY A 14 -4.19 -4.74 -0.68
C GLY A 14 -2.90 -3.96 -0.94
N PRO A 15 -2.90 -2.62 -0.76
CA PRO A 15 -1.77 -1.79 -1.14
C PRO A 15 -0.48 -2.07 -0.33
N LEU A 16 -0.63 -2.56 0.89
CA LEU A 16 0.46 -2.89 1.83
C LEU A 16 0.51 -4.39 2.18
N THR A 17 -0.23 -5.24 1.46
CA THR A 17 -0.13 -6.69 1.67
C THR A 17 1.28 -7.17 1.31
N GLU A 18 1.94 -7.90 2.20
CA GLU A 18 3.26 -8.46 1.92
C GLU A 18 3.19 -9.68 0.98
N PRO A 19 4.22 -9.94 0.16
CA PRO A 19 5.45 -9.15 0.00
C PRO A 19 5.22 -7.87 -0.82
N LEU A 20 5.96 -6.81 -0.49
CA LEU A 20 5.97 -5.54 -1.22
C LEU A 20 6.97 -5.61 -2.37
N LYS A 21 6.66 -4.94 -3.49
CA LYS A 21 7.55 -4.76 -4.65
C LYS A 21 8.16 -3.36 -4.71
N PHE A 22 7.44 -2.38 -4.17
CA PHE A 22 7.85 -0.97 -4.16
C PHE A 22 7.93 -0.43 -2.74
N GLY A 23 8.88 0.47 -2.50
CA GLY A 23 8.99 1.21 -1.26
C GLY A 23 7.79 2.13 -1.06
N VAL A 24 7.11 1.98 0.08
CA VAL A 24 5.85 2.69 0.37
C VAL A 24 6.03 4.20 0.62
N TYR A 25 7.27 4.64 0.86
CA TYR A 25 7.62 6.05 1.08
C TYR A 25 8.34 6.68 -0.11
N THR A 26 8.88 5.88 -1.02
CA THR A 26 9.76 6.32 -2.12
C THR A 26 9.14 6.07 -3.49
N GLY A 27 8.32 5.03 -3.64
CA GLY A 27 7.78 4.55 -4.91
C GLY A 27 8.80 3.79 -5.77
N VAL A 28 10.01 3.57 -5.28
CA VAL A 28 11.10 2.85 -5.98
C VAL A 28 10.91 1.35 -5.81
N GLU A 29 11.24 0.55 -6.82
CA GLU A 29 11.28 -0.91 -6.67
C GLU A 29 12.27 -1.31 -5.57
N LEU A 30 11.89 -2.19 -4.67
CA LEU A 30 12.70 -2.51 -3.48
C LEU A 30 14.08 -3.07 -3.85
N GLU A 31 14.19 -3.80 -4.96
CA GLU A 31 15.45 -4.34 -5.48
C GLU A 31 16.44 -3.24 -5.94
N LEU A 32 15.93 -2.04 -6.24
CA LEU A 32 16.70 -0.90 -6.74
C LEU A 32 16.82 0.23 -5.71
N GLN A 33 16.19 0.09 -4.54
CA GLN A 33 16.14 1.14 -3.54
C GLN A 33 17.43 1.18 -2.73
N THR A 34 17.97 2.38 -2.49
CA THR A 34 19.08 2.58 -1.55
C THR A 34 18.59 2.66 -0.10
N ASP A 35 19.42 2.26 0.85
CA ASP A 35 19.07 2.23 2.28
C ASP A 35 18.71 3.62 2.85
N ASP A 36 19.30 4.68 2.29
CA ASP A 36 19.11 6.07 2.69
C ASP A 36 17.95 6.77 1.97
N ALA A 37 17.27 6.09 1.03
CA ALA A 37 16.18 6.67 0.26
C ALA A 37 14.92 6.97 1.11
N VAL A 38 14.76 6.32 2.26
CA VAL A 38 13.58 6.50 3.12
C VAL A 38 13.69 7.80 3.93
N PRO A 39 12.72 8.73 3.80
CA PRO A 39 12.73 9.99 4.53
C PRO A 39 12.84 9.80 6.05
N ALA A 40 13.54 10.70 6.74
CA ALA A 40 13.72 10.62 8.20
C ALA A 40 12.40 10.54 8.98
N ALA A 41 11.37 11.31 8.58
CA ALA A 41 10.05 11.27 9.20
C ALA A 41 9.37 9.89 9.09
N ALA A 42 9.55 9.20 7.96
CA ALA A 42 9.01 7.85 7.76
C ALA A 42 9.73 6.81 8.63
N ARG A 43 11.05 6.96 8.82
CA ARG A 43 11.85 6.07 9.70
C ARG A 43 11.42 6.13 11.16
N ILE A 44 10.84 7.24 11.60
CA ILE A 44 10.31 7.43 12.96
C ILE A 44 8.78 7.31 13.03
N GLY A 45 8.13 6.82 11.97
CA GLY A 45 6.68 6.53 11.97
C GLY A 45 5.76 7.75 11.91
N LEU A 46 6.25 8.94 11.56
CA LEU A 46 5.45 10.18 11.48
C LEU A 46 4.81 10.41 10.10
N GLU A 47 5.13 9.57 9.12
CA GLU A 47 4.68 9.73 7.74
C GLU A 47 3.83 8.53 7.32
N PRO A 48 2.60 8.73 6.83
CA PRO A 48 1.83 7.65 6.22
C PRO A 48 2.49 7.15 4.92
N PRO A 49 2.20 5.91 4.49
CA PRO A 49 2.65 5.39 3.21
C PRO A 49 2.06 6.23 2.06
N ARG A 50 2.92 6.72 1.17
CA ARG A 50 2.56 7.58 0.04
C ARG A 50 2.44 6.83 -1.27
N PHE A 51 2.98 5.61 -1.35
CA PHE A 51 3.00 4.79 -2.56
C PHE A 51 2.47 3.39 -2.26
N CYS A 52 1.78 2.81 -3.23
CA CYS A 52 1.29 1.45 -3.14
C CYS A 52 2.46 0.47 -3.27
N GLY A 53 2.66 -0.40 -2.27
CA GLY A 53 3.73 -1.38 -2.28
C GLY A 53 3.59 -2.46 -3.35
N GLN A 54 2.40 -2.62 -3.96
CA GLN A 54 2.16 -3.58 -5.04
C GLN A 54 2.49 -3.04 -6.44
N CYS A 55 2.33 -1.74 -6.69
CA CYS A 55 2.51 -1.18 -8.05
C CYS A 55 3.17 0.20 -8.14
N GLY A 56 3.73 0.72 -7.05
CA GLY A 56 4.50 1.97 -7.03
C GLY A 56 3.69 3.24 -7.27
N ARG A 57 2.36 3.15 -7.48
CA ARG A 57 1.52 4.32 -7.74
C ARG A 57 1.36 5.15 -6.47
N ARG A 58 1.47 6.48 -6.60
CA ARG A 58 1.18 7.41 -5.51
C ARG A 58 -0.29 7.25 -5.08
N MET A 59 -0.49 7.06 -3.78
CA MET A 59 -1.81 6.93 -3.17
C MET A 59 -2.38 8.29 -2.82
N VAL A 60 -3.71 8.36 -2.74
CA VAL A 60 -4.38 9.49 -2.10
C VAL A 60 -4.38 9.20 -0.61
N VAL A 61 -3.78 10.09 0.17
CA VAL A 61 -3.68 9.97 1.62
C VAL A 61 -4.56 11.03 2.28
N GLN A 62 -5.37 10.60 3.24
CA GLN A 62 -6.15 11.46 4.12
C GLN A 62 -5.66 11.27 5.54
N ILE A 63 -5.25 12.37 6.19
CA ILE A 63 -4.97 12.39 7.63
C ILE A 63 -6.28 12.72 8.35
N VAL A 64 -6.55 12.00 9.44
CA VAL A 64 -7.66 12.24 10.37
C VAL A 64 -7.09 12.37 11.79
N PRO A 65 -7.83 12.94 12.76
CA PRO A 65 -7.30 13.14 14.11
C PRO A 65 -6.80 11.85 14.78
N ASP A 66 -7.42 10.71 14.47
CA ASP A 66 -7.13 9.39 15.02
C ASP A 66 -6.22 8.52 14.13
N GLY A 67 -5.70 9.07 13.01
CA GLY A 67 -4.87 8.28 12.10
C GLY A 67 -4.83 8.75 10.66
N TRP A 68 -4.78 7.79 9.74
CA TRP A 68 -4.76 8.07 8.31
C TRP A 68 -5.41 6.95 7.49
N GLY A 69 -5.95 7.31 6.33
CA GLY A 69 -6.37 6.39 5.28
C GLY A 69 -5.59 6.65 4.00
N ALA A 70 -5.22 5.60 3.26
CA ALA A 70 -4.51 5.69 2.00
C ALA A 70 -5.14 4.79 0.93
N ARG A 71 -5.41 5.35 -0.25
CA ARG A 71 -6.08 4.66 -1.36
C ARG A 71 -5.20 4.57 -2.60
N CYS A 72 -5.00 3.34 -3.07
CA CYS A 72 -4.52 3.01 -4.40
C CYS A 72 -5.70 2.76 -5.34
N SER A 73 -5.68 3.34 -6.53
CA SER A 73 -6.73 3.14 -7.52
C SER A 73 -6.85 1.71 -8.07
N ARG A 74 -5.83 0.86 -7.87
CA ARG A 74 -5.79 -0.53 -8.34
C ARG A 74 -5.89 -1.56 -7.21
N HIS A 75 -5.25 -1.29 -6.08
CA HIS A 75 -5.08 -2.25 -4.98
C HIS A 75 -5.96 -1.93 -3.78
N GLY A 76 -6.83 -0.93 -3.87
CA GLY A 76 -7.80 -0.62 -2.82
C GLY A 76 -7.27 0.34 -1.75
N THR A 77 -7.88 0.27 -0.57
CA THR A 77 -7.64 1.19 0.56
C THR A 77 -6.97 0.44 1.72
N VAL A 78 -6.16 1.15 2.47
CA VAL A 78 -5.61 0.76 3.77
C VAL A 78 -5.74 1.94 4.72
N ASP A 79 -5.83 1.69 6.01
CA ASP A 79 -5.84 2.74 7.02
C ASP A 79 -4.98 2.32 8.23
N SER A 80 -4.67 3.31 9.07
CA SER A 80 -3.91 3.11 10.29
C SER A 80 -4.66 2.34 11.37
N VAL A 81 -5.99 2.21 11.25
CA VAL A 81 -6.81 1.46 12.22
C VAL A 81 -6.66 -0.04 11.97
N GLU A 82 -6.68 -0.50 10.72
CA GLU A 82 -6.33 -1.87 10.33
C GLU A 82 -4.86 -2.22 10.65
N PHE A 83 -3.95 -1.24 10.59
CA PHE A 83 -2.54 -1.40 10.95
C PHE A 83 -2.27 -1.27 12.46
N GLY A 84 -3.23 -0.74 13.21
CA GLY A 84 -3.12 -0.38 14.63
C GLY A 84 -4.33 -0.82 15.44
N ARG A 85 -4.95 -1.97 15.10
CA ARG A 85 -6.04 -2.52 15.90
C ARG A 85 -5.51 -2.85 17.29
N ARG A 86 -6.03 -2.05 18.24
CA ARG A 86 -5.80 -1.97 19.69
C ARG A 86 -5.81 -3.31 20.43
#